data_AF-A0A9Q3VZ51-F1
#
_entry.id   AF-A0A9Q3VZ51-F1
#
_cell.length_a   1.000
_cell.length_b   1.000
_cell.length_c   1.000
_cell.angle_alpha   90.00
_cell.angle_beta   90.00
_cell.angle_gamma   90.00
#
_symmetry.space_group_name_H-M   'P 1'
#
loop_
_entity.id
_entity.type
_entity.pdbx_description
1 polymer ?
#
loop_
_entity_poly.entity_id
_entity_poly.type
_entity_poly.pdbx_seq_one_letter_code
_entity_poly.pdbx_strand_id
1 'polypeptide(L)' 'MTTITGVGLYGEVTRRAVLVAWRFTGTLAGTAQRVEFHGDDRLELGEDGLIHAYRCLYDQRFVLRQIKGAAAGS' A
#
# COMPACT_ATOMS: atom_id res chain seq x y z
N MET A 1 1.05 -7.49 -18.20
CA MET A 1 2.23 -7.00 -17.47
C MET A 1 1.82 -5.71 -16.78
N THR A 2 1.68 -5.70 -15.45
CA THR A 2 1.23 -4.52 -14.68
C THR A 2 2.45 -3.90 -14.02
N THR A 3 2.80 -2.68 -14.42
CA THR A 3 3.91 -1.92 -13.83
C THR A 3 3.38 -1.09 -12.67
N ILE A 4 3.97 -1.26 -11.49
CA ILE A 4 3.67 -0.49 -10.28
C ILE A 4 4.86 0.42 -10.01
N THR A 5 4.64 1.75 -10.00
CA THR A 5 5.66 2.74 -9.59
C THR A 5 5.34 3.19 -8.18
N GLY A 6 6.22 2.91 -7.21
CA GLY A 6 6.10 3.36 -5.82
C GLY A 6 7.06 4.51 -5.52
N VAL A 7 6.59 5.53 -4.79
CA VAL A 7 7.41 6.58 -4.17
C VAL A 7 7.25 6.42 -2.66
N GLY A 8 8.35 6.20 -1.94
CA GLY A 8 8.37 6.01 -0.49
C GLY A 8 9.19 7.11 0.21
N LEU A 9 8.66 7.67 1.30
CA LEU A 9 9.38 8.56 2.21
C LEU A 9 9.67 7.79 3.51
N TYR A 10 10.92 7.83 3.98
CA TYR A 10 11.39 7.08 5.15
C TYR A 10 11.71 8.01 6.32
N GLY A 11 11.22 7.70 7.52
CA GLY A 11 11.58 8.39 8.77
C GLY A 11 12.17 7.43 9.79
N GLU A 12 13.33 7.77 10.35
CA GLU A 12 13.96 7.03 11.45
C GLU A 12 13.19 7.30 12.76
N VAL A 13 12.72 6.24 13.43
CA VAL A 13 12.13 6.34 14.77
C VAL A 13 13.12 5.81 15.80
N THR A 14 12.96 6.20 17.06
CA THR A 14 13.89 5.86 18.17
C THR A 14 14.02 4.36 18.52
N ARG A 15 13.37 3.48 17.75
CA ARG A 15 13.51 2.00 17.75
C ARG A 15 13.88 1.56 16.33
N ARG A 16 14.42 0.34 16.14
CA ARG A 16 14.66 -0.26 14.81
C ARG A 16 13.33 -0.50 14.06
N ALA A 17 12.71 0.57 13.64
CA ALA A 17 11.50 0.55 12.87
C ALA A 17 11.59 1.59 11.76
N VAL A 18 11.00 1.26 10.63
CA VAL A 18 10.94 2.10 9.44
C VAL A 18 9.47 2.42 9.19
N LEU A 19 9.17 3.70 9.06
CA LEU A 19 7.88 4.16 8.55
C LEU A 19 8.00 4.43 7.06
N VAL A 20 7.08 3.87 6.27
CA VAL A 20 7.03 4.03 4.83
C VAL A 20 5.65 4.51 4.42
N ALA A 21 5.54 5.77 4.02
CA ALA A 21 4.36 6.26 3.32
C ALA A 21 4.45 5.83 1.84
N TRP A 22 3.40 5.22 1.29
CA TRP A 22 3.39 4.73 -0.08
C TRP A 22 2.09 5.07 -0.80
N ARG A 23 2.18 5.16 -2.13
CA ARG A 23 1.04 5.32 -3.04
C ARG A 23 1.25 4.45 -4.26
N PHE A 24 0.25 3.64 -4.59
CA PHE A 24 0.22 2.74 -5.72
C PHE A 24 -0.99 2.98 -6.61
N THR A 25 -0.80 2.67 -7.88
CA THR A 25 -1.89 2.59 -8.85
C THR A 25 -1.81 1.24 -9.55
N GLY A 26 -2.97 0.63 -9.77
CA GLY A 26 -3.07 -0.67 -10.41
C GLY A 26 -4.33 -0.78 -11.27
N THR A 27 -4.47 -1.89 -11.96
CA THR A 27 -5.68 -2.24 -12.71
C THR A 27 -6.38 -3.39 -12.00
N LEU A 28 -7.68 -3.26 -11.74
CA LEU A 28 -8.46 -4.31 -11.10
C LEU A 28 -8.59 -5.52 -12.04
N ALA A 29 -8.20 -6.69 -11.56
CA ALA A 29 -8.15 -7.91 -12.36
C ALA A 29 -9.51 -8.24 -13.01
N GLY A 30 -9.49 -8.67 -14.27
CA GLY A 30 -10.70 -8.93 -15.04
C GLY A 30 -11.42 -7.68 -15.54
N THR A 31 -10.87 -6.48 -15.31
CA THR A 31 -11.44 -5.21 -15.76
C THR A 31 -10.37 -4.31 -16.37
N ALA A 32 -10.78 -3.26 -17.09
CA ALA A 32 -9.89 -2.17 -17.49
C ALA A 32 -9.78 -1.06 -16.42
N GLN A 33 -10.44 -1.22 -15.28
CA GLN A 33 -10.55 -0.15 -14.30
C GLN A 33 -9.23 0.07 -13.56
N ARG A 34 -8.79 1.33 -13.55
CA ARG A 34 -7.68 1.81 -12.73
C ARG A 34 -8.13 2.10 -11.30
N VAL A 35 -7.32 1.67 -10.35
CA VAL A 35 -7.56 1.78 -8.91
C VAL A 35 -6.31 2.35 -8.24
N GLU A 36 -6.53 3.22 -7.27
CA GLU A 36 -5.49 3.82 -6.45
C GLU A 36 -5.53 3.26 -5.02
N PHE A 37 -4.35 3.03 -4.46
CA PHE A 37 -4.15 2.61 -3.09
C PHE A 37 -3.05 3.46 -2.48
N HIS A 38 -3.20 3.86 -1.23
CA HIS A 38 -2.15 4.51 -0.47
C HIS A 38 -2.23 4.05 0.97
N GLY A 39 -1.11 4.16 1.68
CA GLY A 39 -1.04 3.75 3.06
C GLY A 39 0.30 4.07 3.69
N ASP A 40 0.37 3.79 4.97
CA ASP A 40 1.55 3.95 5.79
C ASP A 40 1.90 2.59 6.41
N ASP A 41 3.11 2.15 6.15
CA ASP A 41 3.66 0.91 6.69
C ASP A 41 4.59 1.21 7.85
N ARG A 42 4.49 0.39 8.89
CA ARG A 42 5.48 0.29 9.96
C ARG A 42 6.12 -1.09 9.91
N LEU A 43 7.42 -1.09 9.65
CA LEU A 43 8.28 -2.27 9.63
C LEU A 43 9.13 -2.25 10.89
N GLU A 44 9.07 -3.29 11.72
CA GLU A 44 10.00 -3.47 12.84
C GLU A 44 11.11 -4.43 12.42
N LEU A 45 12.36 -3.97 12.50
CA LEU A 45 13.54 -4.70 12.04
C LEU A 45 14.26 -5.34 13.22
N GLY A 46 14.52 -6.65 13.09
CA GLY A 46 15.34 -7.40 14.03
C GLY A 46 16.81 -7.03 13.95
N GLU A 47 17.62 -7.60 14.85
CA GLU A 47 19.07 -7.38 14.83
C GLU A 47 19.78 -8.06 13.65
N ASP A 48 19.14 -9.08 13.10
CA ASP A 48 19.49 -9.76 11.85
C ASP A 48 19.17 -8.94 10.59
N GLY A 49 18.56 -7.76 10.75
CA GLY A 49 18.14 -6.90 9.64
C GLY A 49 16.87 -7.37 8.93
N LEU A 50 16.21 -8.41 9.42
CA LEU A 50 14.96 -8.92 8.84
C LEU A 50 13.75 -8.16 9.41
N ILE A 51 12.62 -8.20 8.69
CA ILE A 51 11.35 -7.68 9.19
C ILE A 51 10.74 -8.71 10.14
N HIS A 52 10.59 -8.33 11.40
CA HIS A 52 10.01 -9.18 12.45
C HIS A 52 8.54 -8.85 12.73
N ALA A 53 8.13 -7.60 12.49
CA ALA A 53 6.73 -7.21 12.54
C ALA A 53 6.39 -6.23 11.42
N TYR A 54 5.19 -6.37 10.88
CA TYR A 54 4.64 -5.51 9.83
C TYR A 54 3.24 -5.05 10.22
N ARG A 55 3.00 -3.74 10.11
CA ARG A 55 1.66 -3.15 10.20
C ARG A 55 1.45 -2.19 9.05
N CYS A 56 0.36 -2.37 8.34
CA CYS A 56 -0.07 -1.50 7.26
C CYS A 56 -1.34 -0.76 7.68
N LEU A 57 -1.35 0.55 7.49
CA LEU A 57 -2.53 1.39 7.63
C LEU A 57 -2.93 1.89 6.25
N TYR A 58 -4.18 1.66 5.86
CA TYR A 58 -4.73 2.14 4.58
C TYR A 58 -6.22 2.46 4.71
N ASP A 59 -6.73 3.33 3.84
CA ASP A 59 -8.16 3.63 3.79
C ASP A 59 -8.94 2.54 3.02
N GLN A 60 -9.45 1.57 3.75
CA GLN A 60 -10.29 0.50 3.19
C GLN A 60 -11.55 1.04 2.50
N ARG A 61 -12.17 2.11 3.03
CA ARG A 61 -13.41 2.66 2.45
C ARG A 61 -13.12 3.31 1.10
N PHE A 62 -11.99 4.01 0.98
CA PHE A 62 -11.52 4.58 -0.29
C PHE A 62 -11.33 3.49 -1.36
N VAL A 63 -10.64 2.41 -1.01
CA VAL A 63 -10.45 1.26 -1.92
C VAL A 63 -11.78 0.66 -2.34
N LEU A 64 -12.67 0.36 -1.38
CA LEU A 64 -13.93 -0.29 -1.67
C LEU A 64 -14.86 0.54 -2.56
N ARG A 65 -14.83 1.88 -2.45
CA ARG A 65 -15.61 2.75 -3.35
C ARG A 65 -15.19 2.63 -4.80
N GLN A 66 -13.88 2.53 -5.05
CA GLN A 66 -13.35 2.34 -6.39
C GLN A 66 -13.78 0.97 -6.94
N ILE A 67 -13.56 -0.11 -6.18
CA ILE A 67 -13.90 -1.47 -6.62
C ILE A 67 -15.40 -1.63 -6.89
N LYS A 68 -16.26 -1.08 -6.02
CA LYS A 68 -17.72 -1.16 -6.21
C LYS A 68 -18.22 -0.30 -7.37
N GLY A 69 -17.61 0.86 -7.60
CA GLY A 69 -17.87 1.66 -8.80
C GLY A 69 -17.61 0.89 -10.09
N ALA A 70 -16.62 -0.02 -10.09
CA ALA A 70 -16.30 -0.90 -11.22
C ALA A 70 -17.44 -1.85 -11.57
N ALA A 71 -17.98 -2.51 -10.55
CA ALA A 71 -18.99 -3.54 -10.72
C ALA A 71 -20.36 -2.99 -11.13
N ALA A 72 -20.62 -1.69 -10.91
CA ALA A 72 -21.87 -1.05 -11.28
C ALA A 72 -21.89 -0.51 -12.73
N GLY A 73 -20.73 -0.49 -13.41
CA GLY A 73 -20.59 0.00 -14.78
C GLY A 73 -20.30 -1.08 -15.83
N SER A 74 -20.36 -2.37 -15.45
CA SER A 74 -20.15 -3.54 -16.32
C SER A 74 -21.45 -4.17 -16.78
#